data_AF-A0A4U9REF8-F1
#
_entry.id   AF-A0A4U9REF8-F1
#
_cell.length_a   1.000
_cell.length_b   1.000
_cell.length_c   1.000
_cell.angle_alpha   90.00
_cell.angle_beta   90.00
_cell.angle_gamma   90.00
#
_symmetry.space_group_name_H-M   'P 1'
#
loop_
_entity.id
_entity.type
_entity.pdbx_description
1 polymer ?
#
loop_
_entity_poly.entity_id
_entity_poly.type
_entity_poly.pdbx_seq_one_letter_code
_entity_poly.pdbx_strand_id
1 'polypeptide(L)'
;MATPIDILKFNLQENNSPHFEEDALKLLLEQNDNDVLKATIQGLQMKAQVDSFTLGPIKIDSNRDYWLSLIDVFKEKLREKDTHCNSGSGYKTSMRRVDGQ
;
A
#
# COMPACT_ATOMS: atom_id res chain seq x y z
N MET A 1 0.24 4.69 21.18
CA MET A 1 0.06 5.13 19.78
C MET A 1 0.89 4.19 18.93
N ALA A 2 0.30 3.50 17.94
CA ALA A 2 1.08 2.66 17.03
C ALA A 2 1.96 3.55 16.15
N THR A 3 3.23 3.19 15.98
CA THR A 3 4.14 3.95 15.11
C THR A 3 3.88 3.58 13.64
N PRO A 4 4.26 4.43 12.66
CA PRO A 4 4.13 4.11 11.24
C PRO A 4 4.80 2.78 10.87
N ILE A 5 5.92 2.47 11.52
CA ILE A 5 6.65 1.22 11.30
C ILE A 5 5.91 0.02 11.90
N ASP A 6 5.22 0.16 13.03
CA ASP A 6 4.39 -0.93 13.59
C ASP A 6 3.21 -1.26 12.65
N ILE A 7 2.60 -0.25 12.04
CA ILE A 7 1.52 -0.43 11.07
C ILE A 7 2.06 -1.11 9.80
N LEU A 8 3.24 -0.70 9.33
CA LEU A 8 3.89 -1.34 8.19
C LEU A 8 4.23 -2.82 8.47
N LYS A 9 4.78 -3.11 9.66
CA LYS A 9 5.07 -4.49 10.10
C LYS A 9 3.82 -5.36 10.15
N PHE A 10 2.71 -4.79 10.64
CA PHE A 10 1.43 -5.49 10.67
C PHE A 10 0.90 -5.77 9.26
N ASN A 11 0.90 -4.76 8.37
CA ASN A 11 0.39 -4.90 7.00
C ASN A 11 1.20 -5.90 6.17
N LEU A 12 2.51 -5.93 6.34
CA LEU A 12 3.40 -6.87 5.66
C LEU A 12 3.38 -8.26 6.29
N GLN A 13 2.68 -8.46 7.41
CA GLN A 13 2.62 -9.73 8.13
C GLN A 13 4.01 -10.22 8.54
N GLU A 14 4.84 -9.32 9.08
CA GLU A 14 6.23 -9.58 9.49
C GLU A 14 6.40 -10.65 10.58
N ASN A 15 5.30 -11.10 11.19
CA ASN A 15 5.30 -12.24 12.10
C ASN A 15 5.48 -13.59 11.37
N ASN A 16 5.28 -13.62 10.05
CA ASN A 16 5.38 -14.82 9.21
C ASN A 16 6.52 -14.67 8.20
N SER A 17 7.16 -15.78 7.81
CA SER A 17 8.14 -15.79 6.74
C SER A 17 7.46 -15.62 5.38
N PRO A 18 7.97 -14.80 4.45
CA PRO A 18 9.20 -13.99 4.50
C PRO A 18 9.03 -12.66 5.26
N HIS A 19 10.06 -12.23 6.00
CA HIS A 19 10.11 -10.97 6.76
C HIS A 19 11.28 -10.08 6.30
N PHE A 20 11.17 -8.79 6.58
CA PHE A 20 12.18 -7.77 6.38
C PHE A 20 12.82 -7.40 7.73
N GLU A 21 14.10 -7.05 7.67
CA GLU A 21 14.78 -6.43 8.81
C GLU A 21 14.20 -5.05 9.11
N GLU A 22 14.26 -4.64 10.37
CA GLU A 22 13.69 -3.35 10.79
C GLU A 22 14.32 -2.16 10.05
N ASP A 23 15.62 -2.22 9.76
CA ASP A 23 16.31 -1.17 9.00
C ASP A 23 15.85 -1.12 7.53
N ALA A 24 15.52 -2.28 6.94
CA ALA A 24 14.93 -2.33 5.61
C ALA A 24 13.52 -1.75 5.58
N LEU A 25 12.73 -1.97 6.65
CA LEU A 25 11.40 -1.35 6.80
C LEU A 25 11.47 0.16 6.98
N LYS A 26 12.46 0.67 7.72
CA LYS A 26 12.72 2.11 7.85
C LYS A 26 13.07 2.72 6.49
N LEU A 27 13.99 2.09 5.76
CA LEU A 27 14.37 2.53 4.40
C LEU A 27 13.17 2.51 3.44
N LEU A 28 12.33 1.48 3.51
CA LEU A 28 11.13 1.36 2.69
C LEU A 28 10.12 2.49 2.96
N LEU A 29 9.99 2.93 4.22
CA LEU A 29 9.18 4.11 4.56
C LEU A 29 9.80 5.40 4.04
N GLU A 30 11.10 5.59 4.22
CA GLU A 30 11.81 6.78 3.75
C GLU A 30 11.71 6.94 2.23
N GLN A 31 11.83 5.85 1.47
CA GLN A 31 11.69 5.83 0.02
C GLN A 31 10.27 6.17 -0.47
N ASN A 32 9.25 6.01 0.38
CA ASN A 32 7.84 6.19 0.05
C ASN A 32 7.23 7.43 0.71
N ASP A 33 8.04 8.46 0.98
CA ASP A 33 7.60 9.71 1.62
C ASP A 33 6.96 9.52 3.00
N ASN A 34 7.37 8.48 3.75
CA ASN A 34 6.74 8.03 4.98
C ASN A 34 5.25 7.65 4.83
N ASP A 35 4.77 7.38 3.61
CA ASP A 35 3.42 6.88 3.38
C ASP A 35 3.37 5.36 3.57
N VAL A 36 2.77 4.96 4.69
CA VAL A 36 2.61 3.55 5.09
C VAL A 36 1.90 2.73 4.02
N LEU A 37 0.93 3.29 3.30
CA LEU A 37 0.17 2.54 2.28
C LEU A 37 1.04 2.24 1.05
N LYS A 38 1.80 3.24 0.59
CA LYS A 38 2.72 3.07 -0.55
C LYS A 38 3.85 2.10 -0.20
N ALA A 39 4.44 2.26 0.98
CA ALA A 39 5.46 1.36 1.50
C ALA A 39 4.92 -0.08 1.62
N THR A 40 3.68 -0.26 2.10
CA THR A 40 3.03 -1.57 2.17
C THR A 40 2.92 -2.21 0.79
N ILE A 41 2.43 -1.48 -0.21
CA ILE A 41 2.29 -1.99 -1.58
C ILE A 41 3.64 -2.43 -2.15
N GLN A 42 4.68 -1.61 -1.96
CA GLN A 42 6.02 -1.93 -2.45
C GLN A 42 6.62 -3.15 -1.74
N GLY A 43 6.47 -3.25 -0.42
CA GLY A 43 6.93 -4.41 0.35
C GLY A 43 6.22 -5.70 -0.05
N LEU A 44 4.90 -5.66 -0.27
CA LEU A 44 4.14 -6.82 -0.76
C LEU A 44 4.59 -7.25 -2.17
N GLN A 45 4.93 -6.30 -3.06
CA GLN A 45 5.47 -6.62 -4.38
C GLN A 45 6.81 -7.34 -4.29
N MET A 46 7.69 -6.91 -3.40
CA MET A 46 8.97 -7.58 -3.14
C MET A 46 8.75 -9.01 -2.62
N LYS A 47 7.78 -9.23 -1.72
CA LYS A 47 7.41 -10.57 -1.25
C LYS A 47 6.88 -11.46 -2.38
N ALA A 48 6.01 -10.92 -3.23
CA ALA A 48 5.45 -11.62 -4.39
C ALA A 48 6.51 -12.01 -5.44
N GLN A 49 7.62 -11.27 -5.53
CA GLN A 49 8.71 -11.57 -6.47
C GLN A 49 9.59 -12.74 -6.02
N VAL A 50 9.70 -13.00 -4.71
CA VAL A 50 10.56 -14.06 -4.14
C VAL A 50 9.92 -15.46 -4.25
N ASP A 51 8.66 -15.53 -4.69
CA ASP A 51 7.76 -16.67 -4.49
C ASP A 51 7.93 -17.87 -5.46
N SER A 52 9.04 -17.97 -6.17
CA SER A 52 9.38 -19.18 -6.90
C SER A 52 10.86 -19.50 -6.79
N PHE A 53 11.27 -20.06 -5.63
CA PHE A 53 12.58 -20.67 -5.49
C PHE A 53 12.45 -22.18 -5.75
N THR A 54 12.88 -22.65 -6.93
CA THR A 54 12.98 -24.08 -7.23
C THR A 54 14.19 -24.67 -6.51
N LEU A 55 13.99 -25.30 -5.35
CA LEU A 55 15.02 -26.11 -4.68
C LEU A 55 14.95 -27.55 -5.19
N GLY A 56 15.48 -27.80 -6.39
CA GLY A 56 15.49 -29.13 -7.00
C GLY A 56 14.07 -29.61 -7.38
N PRO A 57 13.69 -30.88 -7.10
CA PRO A 57 12.40 -31.45 -7.51
C PRO A 57 11.21 -31.05 -6.61
N ILE A 58 11.43 -30.31 -5.53
CA ILE A 58 10.37 -29.92 -4.58
C ILE A 58 9.79 -28.58 -5.02
N LYS A 59 8.55 -28.59 -5.49
CA LYS A 59 7.75 -27.38 -5.72
C LYS A 59 7.08 -27.00 -4.40
N ILE A 60 7.46 -25.87 -3.83
CA ILE A 60 6.69 -25.23 -2.76
C ILE A 60 5.58 -24.44 -3.45
N ASP A 61 4.33 -24.59 -3.00
CA ASP A 61 3.20 -23.83 -3.55
C ASP A 61 3.51 -22.34 -3.45
N SER A 62 3.36 -21.64 -4.57
CA SER A 62 3.69 -20.22 -4.67
C SER A 62 2.64 -19.40 -3.92
N ASN A 63 3.06 -18.59 -2.96
CA ASN A 63 2.20 -17.63 -2.27
C ASN A 63 2.02 -16.32 -3.07
N ARG A 64 2.47 -16.30 -4.33
CA ARG A 64 2.46 -15.11 -5.18
C ARG A 64 1.07 -14.53 -5.34
N ASP A 65 0.09 -15.38 -5.67
CA ASP A 65 -1.30 -14.93 -5.90
C ASP A 65 -1.94 -14.35 -4.64
N TYR A 66 -1.53 -14.84 -3.46
CA TYR A 66 -1.95 -14.28 -2.18
C TYR A 66 -1.42 -12.85 -2.01
N TRP A 67 -0.12 -12.63 -2.22
CA TRP A 67 0.48 -11.29 -2.13
C TRP A 67 -0.08 -10.33 -3.18
N LEU A 68 -0.33 -10.80 -4.41
CA LEU A 68 -0.95 -10.00 -5.47
C LEU A 68 -2.37 -9.57 -5.10
N SER A 69 -3.17 -10.47 -4.52
CA SER A 69 -4.52 -10.15 -4.04
C SER A 69 -4.49 -9.07 -2.95
N LEU A 70 -3.54 -9.16 -2.01
CA LEU A 70 -3.36 -8.12 -0.99
C LEU A 70 -2.95 -6.77 -1.59
N ILE A 71 -2.04 -6.78 -2.57
CA ILE A 71 -1.62 -5.56 -3.27
C ILE A 71 -2.82 -4.83 -3.88
N ASP A 72 -3.75 -5.55 -4.51
CA ASP A 72 -4.91 -4.94 -5.15
C ASP A 72 -5.88 -4.31 -4.13
N VAL A 73 -6.06 -4.93 -2.97
CA VAL A 73 -6.81 -4.35 -1.85
C VAL A 73 -6.15 -3.05 -1.36
N PHE A 74 -4.83 -3.04 -1.18
CA PHE A 74 -4.14 -1.83 -0.73
C PHE A 74 -4.11 -0.72 -1.79
N LYS A 75 -4.05 -1.06 -3.09
CA LYS A 75 -4.19 -0.08 -4.17
C LYS A 75 -5.57 0.58 -4.16
N GLU A 76 -6.63 -0.18 -3.88
CA GLU A 76 -7.97 0.39 -3.74
C GLU A 76 -8.05 1.40 -2.61
N LYS A 77 -7.52 1.04 -1.42
CA LYS A 77 -7.42 1.97 -0.29
C LYS A 77 -6.60 3.22 -0.60
N LEU A 78 -5.54 3.10 -1.40
CA LEU A 78 -4.75 4.24 -1.85
C LEU A 78 -5.59 5.16 -2.75
N ARG A 79 -6.33 4.59 -3.71
CA ARG A 79 -7.26 5.36 -4.57
C ARG A 79 -8.32 6.08 -3.74
N GLU A 80 -8.89 5.42 -2.74
CA GLU A 80 -9.86 6.03 -1.83
C GLU A 80 -9.26 7.22 -1.06
N LYS A 81 -8.05 7.05 -0.51
CA LYS A 81 -7.31 8.12 0.18
C LYS A 81 -7.10 9.35 -0.73
N ASP A 82 -6.74 9.12 -2.00
CA ASP A 82 -6.53 10.18 -2.98
C ASP A 82 -7.85 10.88 -3.38
N THR A 83 -8.96 10.14 -3.46
CA THR A 83 -10.28 10.75 -3.74
C THR A 83 -10.84 11.58 -2.59
N HIS A 84 -10.57 11.19 -1.34
CA HIS A 84 -11.06 11.92 -0.16
C HIS A 84 -10.34 13.26 0.03
N CYS A 85 -9.02 13.34 -0.26
CA CYS A 85 -8.27 14.59 -0.14
C CYS A 85 -8.56 15.59 -1.28
N ASN A 86 -9.01 15.11 -2.43
CA ASN A 86 -9.39 15.94 -3.57
C ASN A 86 -10.90 16.27 -3.60
N SER A 87 -11.64 15.83 -2.58
CA SER A 87 -13.03 16.23 -2.36
C SER A 87 -13.08 17.62 -1.74
N GLY A 88 -12.64 18.62 -2.51
CA GLY A 88 -13.14 19.98 -2.38
C GLY A 88 -14.65 19.94 -2.64
N SER A 89 -15.42 19.57 -1.61
CA SER A 89 -16.86 19.78 -1.52
C SER A 89 -17.10 21.28 -1.39
N GLY A 90 -16.74 22.01 -2.46
CA GLY A 90 -17.18 23.35 -2.69
C GLY A 90 -18.62 23.25 -3.15
N TYR A 91 -19.55 23.66 -2.30
CA TYR A 91 -20.86 24.09 -2.76
C TYR A 91 -20.62 25.08 -3.91
N LYS A 92 -21.02 24.71 -5.13
CA LYS A 92 -20.96 25.61 -6.29
C LYS A 92 -22.01 26.70 -6.11
N THR A 93 -21.70 27.73 -5.34
CA THR A 93 -22.52 28.94 -5.17
C THR A 93 -22.24 29.93 -6.31
N SER A 94 -22.27 29.48 -7.56
CA SER A 94 -22.25 30.39 -8.70
C SER A 94 -23.68 30.59 -9.19
N MET A 95 -24.44 31.45 -8.50
CA MET A 95 -25.70 31.97 -9.02
C MET A 95 -25.38 33.04 -10.07
N ARG A 96 -25.64 32.73 -11.34
CA ARG A 96 -25.66 33.74 -12.41
C ARG A 96 -26.81 34.71 -12.11
N ARG A 97 -26.53 36.00 -11.97
CA ARG A 97 -27.58 37.02 -11.82
C ARG A 97 -28.47 37.00 -13.08
N VAL A 98 -29.78 37.05 -12.90
CA VAL A 98 -30.77 36.92 -13.99
C VAL A 98 -30.86 38.20 -14.84
N ASP A 99 -30.41 39.33 -14.30
CA ASP A 99 -30.32 40.60 -15.01
C ASP A 99 -28.90 40.78 -15.55
N GLY A 100 -28.73 40.45 -16.83
CA GLY A 100 -27.63 40.96 -17.64
C GLY A 100 -27.94 42.39 -18.05
N GLN A 101 -27.00 43.29 -17.80
CA GLN A 101 -27.02 44.68 -18.26
C GLN A 101 -25.80 44.91 -19.16
#